data_AF-A0A443RYT9-F1
#
_entry.id   AF-A0A443RYT9-F1
#
_cell.length_a   1.000
_cell.length_b   1.000
_cell.length_c   1.000
_cell.angle_alpha   90.00
_cell.angle_beta   90.00
_cell.angle_gamma   90.00
#
_symmetry.space_group_name_H-M   'P 1'
#
loop_
_entity.id
_entity.type
_entity.pdbx_description
1 polymer ?
#
loop_
_entity_poly.entity_id
_entity_poly.type
_entity_poly.pdbx_seq_one_letter_code
_entity_poly.pdbx_strand_id
1 'polypeptide(L)'
;SIVKAMKSLDKCAIYYNQGELLDTNINRSPTSYKLNPESERKKYKYDVEKTMFLLKFVKAGKEVGTIAWYSVHGTSMNNSNLLVSGDNKGYASLQFEKDMNGGALPGKGPFVAAFPNGIEGDVSPNTKGARCIDTGSSCDIHTSSCGVNLQNDKCIASGPGNNMFQSTQIIGDKQYKKAKELSLNAKEKVTGGVSYIHQFVDMSNIKMTYNGKPARTCIAALGKSFAAGTTDGPGMIGFQQGSKTSELWKKVAKRLKKPTKDMITCHDPKPILLPTGLLKAPYDWQPQIIPTHIIAIGNVLIVALPAEFTTMAGRRIREVIAAESSKLGPNNHVIITSLTNEYASYVTTYEEYQAQRYEGASTIFGPHTLEAYKLQYQKLAKALVS
;
A
#
# COMPACT_ATOMS: atom_id res chain seq x y z
N SER A 1 11.58 -19.67 -6.99
CA SER A 1 12.52 -18.98 -6.09
C SER A 1 12.74 -19.76 -4.80
N ILE A 2 11.70 -20.14 -4.06
CA ILE A 2 11.78 -20.84 -2.75
C ILE A 2 12.68 -22.09 -2.80
N VAL A 3 12.48 -23.00 -3.76
CA VAL A 3 13.34 -24.21 -3.90
C VAL A 3 14.82 -23.87 -4.07
N LYS A 4 15.15 -22.78 -4.76
CA LYS A 4 16.54 -22.33 -4.91
C LYS A 4 17.09 -21.83 -3.57
N ALA A 5 16.32 -21.02 -2.85
CA ALA A 5 16.70 -20.53 -1.52
C ALA A 5 16.89 -21.68 -0.51
N MET A 6 16.01 -22.69 -0.52
CA MET A 6 16.14 -23.89 0.33
C MET A 6 17.41 -24.69 0.02
N LYS A 7 17.76 -24.82 -1.27
CA LYS A 7 18.99 -25.53 -1.68
C LYS A 7 20.27 -24.77 -1.34
N SER A 8 20.18 -23.48 -1.02
CA SER A 8 21.32 -22.62 -0.66
C SER A 8 21.31 -22.20 0.81
N LEU A 9 20.59 -22.92 1.68
CA LEU A 9 20.54 -22.63 3.11
C LEU A 9 21.95 -22.69 3.72
N ASP A 10 22.26 -21.70 4.55
CA ASP A 10 23.53 -21.64 5.27
C ASP A 10 23.40 -20.75 6.51
N LYS A 11 24.41 -20.75 7.37
CA LYS A 11 24.54 -19.86 8.52
C LYS A 11 24.74 -18.42 8.04
N CYS A 12 23.76 -17.57 8.32
CA CYS A 12 23.77 -16.15 7.99
C CYS A 12 23.50 -15.30 9.23
N ALA A 13 24.11 -14.11 9.28
CA ALA A 13 23.71 -13.04 10.18
C ALA A 13 22.75 -12.09 9.45
N ILE A 14 21.75 -11.58 10.17
CA ILE A 14 20.81 -10.58 9.67
C ILE A 14 21.11 -9.26 10.38
N TYR A 15 21.18 -8.17 9.62
CA TYR A 15 21.34 -6.83 10.16
C TYR A 15 20.17 -5.95 9.72
N TYR A 16 19.73 -5.08 10.61
CA TYR A 16 18.69 -4.09 10.37
C TYR A 16 19.28 -2.69 10.17
N ASN A 17 18.64 -1.90 9.31
CA ASN A 17 18.85 -0.46 9.22
C ASN A 17 17.60 0.24 8.68
N GLN A 18 17.49 1.54 8.89
CA GLN A 18 16.43 2.36 8.30
C GLN A 18 16.92 3.77 8.00
N GLY A 19 16.28 4.47 7.08
CA GLY A 19 16.60 5.87 6.80
C GLY A 19 15.58 6.59 5.94
N GLU A 20 15.62 7.92 6.00
CA GLU A 20 14.74 8.81 5.24
C GLU A 20 15.17 8.86 3.76
N LEU A 21 14.21 8.62 2.86
CA LEU A 21 14.35 8.75 1.40
C LEU A 21 13.36 9.79 0.88
N LEU A 22 13.90 10.86 0.32
CA LEU A 22 13.14 12.01 -0.20
C LEU A 22 13.05 11.98 -1.73
N ASP A 23 12.25 12.90 -2.29
CA ASP A 23 12.13 13.17 -3.73
C ASP A 23 11.84 11.95 -4.61
N THR A 24 11.08 11.01 -4.06
CA THR A 24 10.73 9.72 -4.69
C THR A 24 9.24 9.41 -4.59
N ASN A 25 8.52 10.08 -3.69
CA ASN A 25 7.09 9.90 -3.53
C ASN A 25 6.35 11.17 -3.08
N ILE A 26 5.06 11.27 -3.45
CA ILE A 26 4.11 12.31 -3.02
C ILE A 26 2.78 11.66 -2.62
N ASN A 27 1.97 12.34 -1.79
CA ASN A 27 0.60 11.90 -1.53
C ASN A 27 -0.30 12.26 -2.71
N ARG A 28 -1.04 11.28 -3.27
CA ARG A 28 -1.96 11.49 -4.40
C ARG A 28 -3.40 11.81 -3.98
N SER A 29 -3.69 11.75 -2.68
CA SER A 29 -4.97 12.09 -2.06
C SER A 29 -4.77 12.99 -0.82
N PRO A 30 -4.02 14.11 -0.92
CA PRO A 30 -3.59 14.91 0.23
C PRO A 30 -4.76 15.56 0.98
N THR A 31 -5.88 15.79 0.29
CA THR A 31 -7.13 16.29 0.90
C THR A 31 -7.76 15.26 1.83
N SER A 32 -7.71 13.96 1.48
CA SER A 32 -8.15 12.89 2.37
C SER A 32 -7.25 12.79 3.59
N TYR A 33 -5.93 12.82 3.40
CA TYR A 33 -4.97 12.77 4.52
C TYR A 33 -5.22 13.88 5.55
N LYS A 34 -5.57 15.09 5.09
CA LYS A 34 -5.88 16.24 5.96
C LYS A 34 -7.12 16.06 6.83
N LEU A 35 -8.01 15.11 6.51
CA LEU A 35 -9.18 14.80 7.34
C LEU A 35 -8.81 14.02 8.61
N ASN A 36 -7.65 13.38 8.65
CA ASN A 36 -7.16 12.77 9.89
C ASN A 36 -6.93 13.85 10.98
N PRO A 37 -7.15 13.52 12.27
CA PRO A 37 -7.01 14.46 13.37
C PRO A 37 -5.71 15.25 13.33
N GLU A 38 -5.77 16.56 13.54
CA GLU A 38 -4.58 17.41 13.47
C GLU A 38 -3.51 17.01 14.50
N SER A 39 -3.92 16.62 15.70
CA SER A 39 -3.02 16.11 16.75
C SER A 39 -2.26 14.86 16.31
N GLU A 40 -2.88 13.99 15.52
CA GLU A 40 -2.23 12.80 14.95
C GLU A 40 -1.29 13.18 13.81
N ARG A 41 -1.73 14.05 12.88
CA ARG A 41 -0.90 14.51 11.77
C ARG A 41 0.38 15.21 12.24
N LYS A 42 0.32 15.98 13.33
CA LYS A 42 1.47 16.67 13.94
C LYS A 42 2.57 15.74 14.48
N LYS A 43 2.28 14.45 14.69
CA LYS A 43 3.29 13.44 15.07
C LYS A 43 4.25 13.12 13.91
N TYR A 44 3.89 13.45 12.67
CA TYR A 44 4.60 13.05 11.47
C TYR A 44 5.06 14.26 10.66
N LYS A 45 6.31 14.22 10.20
CA LYS A 45 6.92 15.29 9.37
C LYS A 45 6.32 15.37 7.96
N TYR A 46 5.80 14.26 7.43
CA TYR A 46 5.30 14.14 6.06
C TYR A 46 3.93 13.47 6.00
N ASP A 47 3.20 13.70 4.92
CA ASP A 47 1.93 13.04 4.57
C ASP A 47 2.10 11.72 3.80
N VAL A 48 3.33 11.25 3.65
CA VAL A 48 3.70 9.92 3.15
C VAL A 48 4.80 9.32 4.02
N GLU A 49 4.97 8.00 3.99
CA GLU A 49 6.12 7.35 4.64
C GLU A 49 7.40 7.58 3.81
N LYS A 50 8.36 8.29 4.41
CA LYS A 50 9.69 8.51 3.80
C LYS A 50 10.74 7.50 4.27
N THR A 51 10.43 6.69 5.29
CA THR A 51 11.38 5.72 5.84
C THR A 51 11.50 4.50 4.92
N MET A 52 12.71 4.19 4.50
CA MET A 52 13.08 2.88 3.96
C MET A 52 13.57 2.00 5.10
N PHE A 53 13.05 0.78 5.18
CA PHE A 53 13.46 -0.25 6.15
C PHE A 53 14.27 -1.32 5.42
N LEU A 54 15.38 -1.76 6.00
CA LEU A 54 16.30 -2.68 5.34
C LEU A 54 16.70 -3.84 6.24
N LEU A 55 16.64 -5.05 5.69
CA LEU A 55 17.30 -6.24 6.24
C LEU A 55 18.43 -6.67 5.31
N LYS A 56 19.63 -6.77 5.86
CA LYS A 56 20.86 -7.23 5.20
C LYS A 56 21.18 -8.65 5.66
N PHE A 57 21.48 -9.54 4.72
CA PHE A 57 21.85 -10.93 5.00
C PHE A 57 23.33 -11.14 4.69
N VAL A 58 24.10 -11.60 5.68
CA VAL A 58 25.57 -11.76 5.60
C VAL A 58 25.95 -13.21 5.89
N LYS A 59 26.66 -13.83 4.94
CA LYS A 59 27.20 -15.19 5.03
C LYS A 59 28.72 -15.12 4.99
N ALA A 60 29.40 -15.68 6.00
CA ALA A 60 30.87 -15.71 6.09
C ALA A 60 31.53 -14.34 5.80
N GLY A 61 30.96 -13.27 6.35
CA GLY A 61 31.45 -11.88 6.16
C GLY A 61 31.05 -11.22 4.84
N LYS A 62 30.43 -11.94 3.89
CA LYS A 62 29.96 -11.40 2.61
C LYS A 62 28.45 -11.19 2.61
N GLU A 63 27.99 -10.06 2.09
CA GLU A 63 26.57 -9.82 1.87
C GLU A 63 26.05 -10.73 0.74
N VAL A 64 24.97 -11.46 1.02
CA VAL A 64 24.35 -12.42 0.09
C VAL A 64 22.94 -12.03 -0.33
N GLY A 65 22.36 -11.04 0.33
CA GLY A 65 21.11 -10.47 -0.11
C GLY A 65 20.63 -9.35 0.79
N THR A 66 19.64 -8.62 0.29
CA THR A 66 19.02 -7.51 1.00
C THR A 66 17.53 -7.46 0.67
N ILE A 67 16.71 -7.08 1.65
CA ILE A 67 15.30 -6.72 1.46
C ILE A 67 15.10 -5.28 1.93
N ALA A 68 14.59 -4.41 1.06
CA ALA A 68 14.41 -2.99 1.30
C ALA A 68 12.94 -2.56 1.09
N TRP A 69 12.18 -2.43 2.18
CA TRP A 69 10.80 -1.97 2.15
C TRP A 69 10.74 -0.46 2.00
N TYR A 70 9.97 0.02 1.02
CA TYR A 70 9.74 1.43 0.81
C TYR A 70 8.34 1.70 0.26
N SER A 71 7.67 2.73 0.78
CA SER A 71 6.30 3.07 0.43
C SER A 71 6.23 3.92 -0.84
N VAL A 72 6.04 3.30 -2.00
CA VAL A 72 5.76 4.00 -3.27
C VAL A 72 5.12 3.04 -4.26
N HIS A 73 4.09 3.48 -4.99
CA HIS A 73 3.51 2.68 -6.05
C HIS A 73 4.53 2.37 -7.17
N GLY A 74 4.43 1.16 -7.73
CA GLY A 74 5.10 0.77 -8.98
C GLY A 74 4.36 1.29 -10.21
N THR A 75 4.17 2.60 -10.32
CA THR A 75 3.38 3.26 -11.40
C THR A 75 4.16 4.39 -12.09
N SER A 76 5.49 4.28 -12.17
CA SER A 76 6.30 5.21 -12.98
C SER A 76 6.12 4.98 -14.48
N MET A 77 5.96 3.71 -14.88
CA MET A 77 5.46 3.30 -16.19
C MET A 77 3.94 3.45 -16.19
N ASN A 78 3.42 4.44 -16.92
CA ASN A 78 1.98 4.72 -16.94
C ASN A 78 1.22 3.75 -17.88
N ASN A 79 -0.10 3.91 -17.96
CA ASN A 79 -1.00 3.02 -18.70
C ASN A 79 -0.86 3.04 -20.24
N SER A 80 0.00 3.87 -20.83
CA SER A 80 0.34 3.79 -22.26
C SER A 80 1.50 2.83 -22.55
N ASN A 81 2.18 2.33 -21.52
CA ASN A 81 3.23 1.33 -21.66
C ASN A 81 2.66 -0.03 -22.09
N LEU A 82 3.31 -0.66 -23.08
CA LEU A 82 2.96 -2.01 -23.57
C LEU A 82 4.04 -3.06 -23.25
N LEU A 83 5.07 -2.70 -22.48
CA LEU A 83 6.21 -3.57 -22.17
C LEU A 83 6.09 -4.15 -20.75
N VAL A 84 6.34 -5.45 -20.59
CA VAL A 84 6.44 -6.06 -19.26
C VAL A 84 7.62 -5.45 -18.51
N SER A 85 7.37 -4.96 -17.29
CA SER A 85 8.36 -4.25 -16.48
C SER A 85 8.12 -4.50 -14.99
N GLY A 86 9.20 -4.52 -14.20
CA GLY A 86 9.12 -4.47 -12.73
C GLY A 86 8.97 -3.05 -12.17
N ASP A 87 8.83 -2.04 -13.04
CA ASP A 87 8.71 -0.62 -12.70
C ASP A 87 9.90 -0.11 -11.84
N ASN A 88 9.68 0.92 -11.03
CA ASN A 88 10.74 1.59 -10.27
C ASN A 88 11.37 0.67 -9.21
N LYS A 89 10.59 -0.22 -8.58
CA LYS A 89 11.08 -1.22 -7.61
C LYS A 89 11.86 -2.35 -8.27
N GLY A 90 11.41 -2.82 -9.43
CA GLY A 90 12.14 -3.78 -10.24
C GLY A 90 13.44 -3.20 -10.77
N TYR A 91 13.45 -1.93 -11.18
CA TYR A 91 14.67 -1.23 -11.55
C TYR A 91 15.64 -1.11 -10.37
N ALA A 92 15.15 -0.74 -9.18
CA ALA A 92 15.98 -0.68 -7.96
C ALA A 92 16.60 -2.04 -7.62
N SER A 93 15.80 -3.11 -7.67
CA SER A 93 16.26 -4.50 -7.47
C SER A 93 17.36 -4.86 -8.47
N LEU A 94 17.12 -4.61 -9.76
CA LEU A 94 18.06 -4.88 -10.83
C LEU A 94 19.39 -4.11 -10.67
N GLN A 95 19.33 -2.83 -10.29
CA GLN A 95 20.56 -2.05 -10.08
C GLN A 95 21.38 -2.59 -8.91
N PHE A 96 20.73 -2.97 -7.80
CA PHE A 96 21.43 -3.51 -6.65
C PHE A 96 22.03 -4.89 -6.96
N GLU A 97 21.28 -5.77 -7.62
CA GLU A 97 21.82 -7.07 -8.06
C GLU A 97 22.97 -6.91 -9.04
N LYS A 98 22.87 -5.98 -10.00
CA LYS A 98 23.96 -5.70 -10.96
C LYS A 98 25.23 -5.23 -10.25
N ASP A 99 25.09 -4.33 -9.29
CA ASP A 99 26.22 -3.80 -8.50
C ASP A 99 26.90 -4.90 -7.68
N MET A 100 26.13 -5.80 -7.06
CA MET A 100 26.67 -6.84 -6.16
C MET A 100 27.10 -8.14 -6.87
N ASN A 101 26.50 -8.45 -8.03
CA ASN A 101 26.84 -9.64 -8.83
C ASN A 101 27.88 -9.38 -9.93
N GLY A 102 28.37 -8.13 -10.07
CA GLY A 102 29.43 -7.77 -11.01
C GLY A 102 29.04 -8.02 -12.47
N GLY A 103 29.89 -8.73 -13.22
CA GLY A 103 29.70 -9.02 -14.65
C GLY A 103 28.60 -10.04 -14.97
N ALA A 104 27.80 -10.47 -14.00
CA ALA A 104 26.68 -11.37 -14.24
C ALA A 104 25.61 -10.72 -15.11
N LEU A 105 24.96 -11.51 -15.96
CA LEU A 105 23.78 -11.05 -16.72
C LEU A 105 22.61 -10.72 -15.76
N PRO A 106 21.73 -9.77 -16.12
CA PRO A 106 20.49 -9.49 -15.38
C PRO A 106 19.71 -10.78 -15.02
N GLY A 107 19.31 -10.91 -13.75
CA GLY A 107 18.62 -12.09 -13.22
C GLY A 107 19.52 -13.31 -12.96
N LYS A 108 20.84 -13.14 -13.04
CA LYS A 108 21.86 -14.12 -12.64
C LYS A 108 22.72 -13.58 -11.51
N GLY A 109 23.42 -14.48 -10.83
CA GLY A 109 24.31 -14.19 -9.71
C GLY A 109 23.76 -14.68 -8.37
N PRO A 110 24.62 -14.79 -7.34
CA PRO A 110 24.24 -15.30 -6.03
C PRO A 110 23.57 -14.26 -5.11
N PHE A 111 23.83 -12.97 -5.30
CA PHE A 111 23.21 -11.91 -4.50
C PHE A 111 21.79 -11.62 -4.98
N VAL A 112 20.85 -11.52 -4.04
CA VAL A 112 19.45 -11.21 -4.31
C VAL A 112 19.05 -9.93 -3.58
N ALA A 113 18.50 -8.96 -4.31
CA ALA A 113 17.93 -7.74 -3.73
C ALA A 113 16.43 -7.67 -4.03
N ALA A 114 15.62 -7.52 -2.98
CA ALA A 114 14.17 -7.37 -3.10
C ALA A 114 13.72 -6.00 -2.57
N PHE A 115 12.86 -5.33 -3.34
CA PHE A 115 12.25 -4.04 -2.97
C PHE A 115 10.73 -4.18 -2.81
N PRO A 116 10.26 -4.85 -1.75
CA PRO A 116 8.83 -4.98 -1.48
C PRO A 116 8.15 -3.62 -1.27
N ASN A 117 6.83 -3.67 -1.39
CA ASN A 117 5.94 -2.56 -1.10
C ASN A 117 5.82 -2.32 0.43
N GLY A 118 5.35 -1.13 0.80
CA GLY A 118 5.26 -0.66 2.18
C GLY A 118 3.83 -0.24 2.52
N ILE A 119 3.66 1.04 2.85
CA ILE A 119 2.35 1.68 3.03
C ILE A 119 2.12 2.63 1.85
N GLU A 120 1.79 2.08 0.68
CA GLU A 120 1.74 2.88 -0.56
C GLU A 120 0.34 3.30 -1.04
N GLY A 121 -0.76 2.97 -0.36
CA GLY A 121 -2.11 3.11 -0.90
C GLY A 121 -2.48 4.51 -1.44
N ASP A 122 -1.92 5.58 -0.88
CA ASP A 122 -2.08 6.97 -1.33
C ASP A 122 -0.75 7.60 -1.80
N VAL A 123 0.24 6.79 -2.16
CA VAL A 123 1.62 7.22 -2.38
C VAL A 123 2.07 7.00 -3.83
N SER A 124 2.27 8.09 -4.56
CA SER A 124 2.62 8.10 -5.98
C SER A 124 4.12 8.35 -6.22
N PRO A 125 4.75 7.70 -7.23
CA PRO A 125 6.10 8.03 -7.69
C PRO A 125 6.16 9.27 -8.59
N ASN A 126 5.00 9.83 -8.99
CA ASN A 126 4.90 10.89 -9.99
C ASN A 126 5.11 12.28 -9.36
N THR A 127 6.34 12.54 -8.95
CA THR A 127 6.71 13.66 -8.06
C THR A 127 6.54 15.06 -8.64
N LYS A 128 6.25 15.24 -9.94
CA LYS A 128 5.91 16.57 -10.50
C LYS A 128 4.48 17.01 -10.17
N GLY A 129 3.70 16.13 -9.55
CA GLY A 129 2.32 16.41 -9.14
C GLY A 129 1.34 16.36 -10.30
N ALA A 130 0.04 16.42 -9.95
CA ALA A 130 -1.06 16.29 -10.89
C ALA A 130 -1.33 17.60 -11.63
N ARG A 131 -1.34 17.53 -12.97
CA ARG A 131 -1.63 18.66 -13.86
C ARG A 131 -2.55 18.24 -15.00
N CYS A 132 -3.23 19.23 -15.57
CA CYS A 132 -3.98 19.09 -16.79
C CYS A 132 -3.02 19.05 -17.98
N ILE A 133 -2.91 17.91 -18.65
CA ILE A 133 -1.88 17.72 -19.69
C ILE A 133 -2.08 18.59 -20.93
N ASP A 134 -3.26 19.19 -21.12
CA ASP A 134 -3.56 20.10 -22.24
C ASP A 134 -3.30 21.57 -21.93
N THR A 135 -3.54 22.01 -20.70
CA THR A 135 -3.39 23.43 -20.29
C THR A 135 -2.16 23.68 -19.42
N GLY A 136 -1.58 22.65 -18.81
CA GLY A 136 -0.49 22.77 -17.84
C GLY A 136 -0.93 23.23 -16.44
N SER A 137 -2.20 23.61 -16.25
CA SER A 137 -2.75 24.03 -14.97
C SER A 137 -2.75 22.90 -13.93
N SER A 138 -2.72 23.27 -12.65
CA SER A 138 -2.91 22.31 -11.56
C SER A 138 -4.32 21.71 -11.61
N CYS A 139 -4.44 20.41 -11.34
CA CYS A 139 -5.76 19.80 -11.18
C CYS A 139 -6.47 20.30 -9.92
N ASP A 140 -7.79 20.16 -9.89
CA ASP A 140 -8.55 20.29 -8.65
C ASP A 140 -8.11 19.24 -7.62
N ILE A 141 -7.81 19.69 -6.40
CA ILE A 141 -7.18 18.87 -5.36
C ILE A 141 -8.18 17.92 -4.67
N HIS A 142 -9.49 18.15 -4.80
CA HIS A 142 -10.52 17.32 -4.18
C HIS A 142 -11.02 16.23 -5.12
N THR A 143 -11.21 16.57 -6.39
CA THR A 143 -11.78 15.69 -7.42
C THR A 143 -10.74 15.08 -8.35
N SER A 144 -9.52 15.63 -8.36
CA SER A 144 -8.46 15.28 -9.32
C SER A 144 -8.94 15.39 -10.76
N SER A 145 -9.56 16.54 -11.07
CA SER A 145 -10.07 16.84 -12.40
C SER A 145 -9.56 18.18 -12.93
N CYS A 146 -9.67 18.35 -14.25
CA CYS A 146 -9.33 19.57 -14.97
C CYS A 146 -10.52 20.52 -15.21
N GLY A 147 -11.66 20.27 -14.57
CA GLY A 147 -12.88 21.09 -14.69
C GLY A 147 -14.03 20.44 -15.47
N VAL A 148 -14.93 21.28 -15.99
CA VAL A 148 -16.38 21.05 -16.22
C VAL A 148 -16.77 19.82 -17.06
N ASN A 149 -15.86 19.29 -17.89
CA ASN A 149 -16.16 18.15 -18.76
C ASN A 149 -15.41 16.88 -18.35
N LEU A 150 -16.04 16.09 -17.49
CA LEU A 150 -15.57 14.78 -17.07
C LEU A 150 -15.46 13.75 -18.22
N GLN A 151 -16.00 14.05 -19.41
CA GLN A 151 -15.84 13.16 -20.56
C GLN A 151 -14.44 13.22 -21.17
N ASN A 152 -13.68 14.29 -20.91
CA ASN A 152 -12.33 14.49 -21.43
C ASN A 152 -11.38 14.96 -20.31
N ASP A 153 -11.53 14.41 -19.10
CA ASP A 153 -10.64 14.76 -17.99
C ASP A 153 -9.21 14.28 -18.26
N LYS A 154 -8.26 15.18 -18.01
CA LYS A 154 -6.85 15.07 -18.40
C LYS A 154 -5.92 15.32 -17.23
N CYS A 155 -6.42 15.14 -16.01
CA CYS A 155 -5.63 15.27 -14.81
C CYS A 155 -4.69 14.07 -14.63
N ILE A 156 -3.39 14.29 -14.86
CA ILE A 156 -2.35 13.24 -14.76
C ILE A 156 -1.17 13.77 -13.96
N ALA A 157 -0.63 12.95 -13.06
CA ALA A 157 0.62 13.21 -12.38
C ALA A 157 1.80 12.70 -13.20
N SER A 158 2.86 13.49 -13.29
CA SER A 158 4.06 13.14 -14.06
C SER A 158 5.26 12.81 -13.17
N GLY A 159 6.05 11.83 -13.60
CA GLY A 159 7.33 11.49 -12.98
C GLY A 159 8.42 12.54 -13.21
N PRO A 160 9.56 12.42 -12.50
CA PRO A 160 10.64 13.40 -12.56
C PRO A 160 11.36 13.46 -13.92
N GLY A 161 11.30 12.40 -14.73
CA GLY A 161 11.98 12.33 -16.03
C GLY A 161 11.25 13.04 -17.17
N ASN A 162 11.85 13.00 -18.36
CA ASN A 162 11.29 13.50 -19.62
C ASN A 162 10.28 12.52 -20.22
N ASN A 163 10.34 11.24 -19.82
CA ASN A 163 9.40 10.21 -20.19
C ASN A 163 9.24 9.19 -19.04
N MET A 164 8.38 8.19 -19.22
CA MET A 164 8.12 7.16 -18.23
C MET A 164 9.33 6.28 -17.92
N PHE A 165 10.16 5.95 -18.92
CA PHE A 165 11.35 5.12 -18.73
C PHE A 165 12.38 5.84 -17.85
N GLN A 166 12.65 7.10 -18.17
CA GLN A 166 13.56 7.94 -17.39
C GLN A 166 13.00 8.21 -15.98
N SER A 167 11.69 8.42 -15.85
CA SER A 167 11.06 8.56 -14.53
C SER A 167 11.23 7.30 -13.69
N THR A 168 11.00 6.13 -14.28
CA THR A 168 11.20 4.82 -13.64
C THR A 168 12.65 4.64 -13.20
N GLN A 169 13.61 4.98 -14.06
CA GLN A 169 15.03 4.93 -13.74
C GLN A 169 15.40 5.87 -12.59
N ILE A 170 14.93 7.13 -12.61
CA ILE A 170 15.24 8.11 -11.56
C ILE A 170 14.69 7.66 -10.21
N ILE A 171 13.42 7.24 -10.15
CA ILE A 171 12.79 6.81 -8.91
C ILE A 171 13.41 5.52 -8.39
N GLY A 172 13.69 4.55 -9.28
CA GLY A 172 14.33 3.30 -8.91
C GLY A 172 15.79 3.46 -8.49
N ASP A 173 16.56 4.32 -9.15
CA ASP A 173 17.97 4.60 -8.80
C ASP A 173 18.09 5.25 -7.42
N LYS A 174 17.18 6.18 -7.08
CA LYS A 174 17.11 6.76 -5.72
C LYS A 174 16.82 5.70 -4.65
N GLN A 175 15.89 4.78 -4.93
CA GLN A 175 15.62 3.64 -4.03
C GLN A 175 16.84 2.75 -3.86
N TYR A 176 17.48 2.35 -4.96
CA TYR A 176 18.71 1.54 -4.96
C TYR A 176 19.82 2.21 -4.14
N LYS A 177 20.14 3.48 -4.43
CA LYS A 177 21.21 4.22 -3.75
C LYS A 177 20.98 4.29 -2.24
N LYS A 178 19.75 4.56 -1.80
CA LYS A 178 19.42 4.55 -0.38
C LYS A 178 19.55 3.17 0.23
N ALA A 179 19.06 2.11 -0.43
CA ALA A 179 19.21 0.75 0.06
C ALA A 179 20.68 0.34 0.18
N LYS A 180 21.53 0.70 -0.79
CA LYS A 180 22.97 0.46 -0.74
C LYS A 180 23.63 1.21 0.41
N GLU A 181 23.32 2.50 0.58
CA GLU A 181 23.77 3.31 1.72
C GLU A 181 23.39 2.66 3.06
N LEU A 182 22.14 2.25 3.21
CA LEU A 182 21.65 1.60 4.43
C LEU A 182 22.32 0.24 4.65
N SER A 183 22.51 -0.58 3.62
CA SER A 183 23.17 -1.88 3.73
C SER A 183 24.65 -1.74 4.13
N LEU A 184 25.36 -0.77 3.57
CA LEU A 184 26.76 -0.49 3.94
C LEU A 184 26.89 -0.06 5.41
N ASN A 185 25.90 0.67 5.93
CA ASN A 185 25.90 1.22 7.28
C ASN A 185 25.11 0.38 8.31
N ALA A 186 24.55 -0.78 7.92
CA ALA A 186 23.77 -1.63 8.81
C ALA A 186 24.67 -2.26 9.89
N LYS A 187 24.49 -1.84 11.14
CA LYS A 187 25.27 -2.29 12.30
C LYS A 187 24.42 -3.04 13.34
N GLU A 188 23.12 -2.82 13.35
CA GLU A 188 22.23 -3.47 14.30
C GLU A 188 22.03 -4.93 13.89
N LYS A 189 22.53 -5.87 14.69
CA LYS A 189 22.32 -7.30 14.44
C LYS A 189 20.92 -7.69 14.92
N VAL A 190 20.13 -8.28 14.04
CA VAL A 190 18.85 -8.89 14.40
C VAL A 190 19.13 -10.16 15.20
N THR A 191 18.56 -10.25 16.41
CA THR A 191 18.79 -11.35 17.34
C THR A 191 17.47 -11.87 17.91
N GLY A 192 17.43 -13.17 18.21
CA GLY A 192 16.23 -13.87 18.69
C GLY A 192 15.78 -14.99 17.75
N GLY A 193 14.68 -15.65 18.10
CA GLY A 193 14.10 -16.74 17.31
C GLY A 193 13.28 -16.27 16.12
N VAL A 194 12.73 -17.22 15.37
CA VAL A 194 11.75 -16.96 14.31
C VAL A 194 10.40 -17.48 14.77
N SER A 195 9.37 -16.66 14.69
CA SER A 195 7.98 -17.06 14.95
C SER A 195 7.06 -16.45 13.91
N TYR A 196 5.90 -17.05 13.73
CA TYR A 196 4.87 -16.53 12.83
C TYR A 196 3.49 -16.85 13.39
N ILE A 197 2.52 -16.02 13.04
CA ILE A 197 1.12 -16.28 13.34
C ILE A 197 0.27 -15.88 12.14
N HIS A 198 -0.74 -16.69 11.83
CA HIS A 198 -1.61 -16.49 10.69
C HIS A 198 -3.06 -16.80 11.08
N GLN A 199 -4.00 -16.03 10.54
CA GLN A 199 -5.42 -16.34 10.63
C GLN A 199 -6.18 -15.82 9.40
N PHE A 200 -7.06 -16.66 8.85
CA PHE A 200 -8.12 -16.21 7.95
C PHE A 200 -9.23 -15.54 8.75
N VAL A 201 -9.65 -14.35 8.32
CA VAL A 201 -10.74 -13.59 8.96
C VAL A 201 -11.84 -13.28 7.94
N ASP A 202 -13.09 -13.54 8.33
CA ASP A 202 -14.24 -13.08 7.55
C ASP A 202 -14.48 -11.59 7.81
N MET A 203 -14.14 -10.76 6.84
CA MET A 203 -14.27 -9.30 6.91
C MET A 203 -15.68 -8.81 6.58
N SER A 204 -16.63 -9.68 6.24
CA SER A 204 -17.96 -9.27 5.75
C SER A 204 -18.90 -8.70 6.82
N ASN A 205 -18.65 -9.00 8.11
CA ASN A 205 -19.54 -8.58 9.21
C ASN A 205 -18.89 -8.58 10.62
N ILE A 206 -17.65 -8.10 10.73
CA ILE A 206 -16.96 -7.97 12.03
C ILE A 206 -17.63 -6.85 12.82
N LYS A 207 -18.20 -7.19 13.99
CA LYS A 207 -18.79 -6.22 14.92
C LYS A 207 -17.74 -5.66 15.85
N MET A 208 -17.81 -4.35 16.12
CA MET A 208 -16.88 -3.65 17.00
C MET A 208 -17.53 -2.40 17.60
N THR A 209 -16.79 -1.69 18.45
CA THR A 209 -17.15 -0.37 18.96
C THR A 209 -16.20 0.67 18.37
N TYR A 210 -16.75 1.75 17.80
CA TYR A 210 -15.97 2.87 17.27
C TYR A 210 -16.50 4.18 17.88
N ASN A 211 -15.64 4.94 18.56
CA ASN A 211 -15.99 6.17 19.28
C ASN A 211 -17.23 6.01 20.19
N GLY A 212 -17.28 4.91 20.94
CA GLY A 212 -18.37 4.61 21.88
C GLY A 212 -19.68 4.12 21.23
N LYS A 213 -19.74 3.99 19.90
CA LYS A 213 -20.93 3.53 19.18
C LYS A 213 -20.71 2.14 18.56
N PRO A 214 -21.76 1.31 18.46
CA PRO A 214 -21.69 0.07 17.69
C PRO A 214 -21.32 0.35 16.23
N ALA A 215 -20.36 -0.40 15.72
CA ALA A 215 -19.87 -0.32 14.35
C ALA A 215 -19.66 -1.73 13.81
N ARG A 216 -19.60 -1.86 12.48
CA ARG A 216 -19.26 -3.12 11.84
C ARG A 216 -18.63 -2.92 10.46
N THR A 217 -17.93 -3.94 9.99
CA THR A 217 -17.60 -4.04 8.56
C THR A 217 -18.81 -4.47 7.74
N CYS A 218 -18.70 -4.29 6.43
CA CYS A 218 -19.76 -4.49 5.47
C CYS A 218 -19.41 -5.59 4.47
N ILE A 219 -20.44 -6.16 3.84
CA ILE A 219 -20.29 -6.95 2.62
C ILE A 219 -19.56 -6.10 1.56
N ALA A 220 -18.62 -6.71 0.84
CA ALA A 220 -17.73 -6.03 -0.09
C ALA A 220 -18.49 -5.17 -1.13
N ALA A 221 -18.06 -3.92 -1.32
CA ALA A 221 -18.56 -3.04 -2.37
C ALA A 221 -17.58 -1.94 -2.79
N LEU A 222 -17.56 -1.63 -4.09
CA LEU A 222 -16.80 -0.53 -4.67
C LEU A 222 -17.70 0.69 -4.87
N GLY A 223 -17.19 1.86 -4.51
CA GLY A 223 -17.87 3.15 -4.68
C GLY A 223 -17.69 3.71 -6.08
N LYS A 224 -18.42 4.79 -6.41
CA LYS A 224 -18.29 5.44 -7.73
C LYS A 224 -16.88 5.88 -8.08
N SER A 225 -16.16 6.49 -7.14
CA SER A 225 -14.82 7.01 -7.41
C SER A 225 -13.77 5.93 -7.65
N PHE A 226 -14.09 4.63 -7.45
CA PHE A 226 -13.27 3.54 -7.99
C PHE A 226 -13.13 3.66 -9.52
N ALA A 227 -14.23 3.95 -10.21
CA ALA A 227 -14.20 4.07 -11.66
C ALA A 227 -13.49 5.34 -12.15
N ALA A 228 -13.16 6.30 -11.27
CA ALA A 228 -12.39 7.49 -11.65
C ALA A 228 -10.89 7.21 -11.83
N GLY A 229 -10.38 6.09 -11.29
CA GLY A 229 -8.95 5.86 -11.18
C GLY A 229 -8.25 6.93 -10.34
N THR A 230 -6.96 7.14 -10.59
CA THR A 230 -6.16 8.13 -9.87
C THR A 230 -5.40 9.05 -10.83
N THR A 231 -4.65 10.01 -10.28
CA THR A 231 -3.74 10.84 -11.09
C THR A 231 -2.59 10.04 -11.69
N ASP A 232 -2.30 8.84 -11.19
CA ASP A 232 -1.26 7.94 -11.73
C ASP A 232 -1.78 7.10 -12.92
N GLY A 233 -3.10 7.03 -13.07
CA GLY A 233 -3.78 6.22 -14.07
C GLY A 233 -5.27 6.54 -14.04
N PRO A 234 -5.73 7.45 -14.91
CA PRO A 234 -7.15 7.80 -15.01
C PRO A 234 -8.01 6.57 -15.32
N GLY A 235 -9.20 6.52 -14.74
CA GLY A 235 -10.15 5.43 -14.91
C GLY A 235 -11.09 5.65 -16.10
N MET A 236 -12.34 5.23 -15.90
CA MET A 236 -13.41 5.36 -16.89
C MET A 236 -13.86 6.81 -17.08
N ILE A 237 -14.13 7.14 -18.34
CA ILE A 237 -14.69 8.43 -18.76
C ILE A 237 -15.97 8.76 -17.98
N GLY A 238 -16.09 10.01 -17.52
CA GLY A 238 -17.27 10.53 -16.82
C GLY A 238 -17.28 10.32 -15.30
N PHE A 239 -16.23 9.73 -14.71
CA PHE A 239 -16.10 9.58 -13.27
C PHE A 239 -15.04 10.54 -12.72
N GLN A 240 -15.30 11.06 -11.52
CA GLN A 240 -14.36 11.88 -10.76
C GLN A 240 -14.17 11.33 -9.34
N GLN A 241 -13.04 11.66 -8.73
CA GLN A 241 -12.82 11.33 -7.33
C GLN A 241 -13.66 12.22 -6.40
N GLY A 242 -13.91 11.75 -5.17
CA GLY A 242 -14.64 12.53 -4.17
C GLY A 242 -16.17 12.52 -4.36
N SER A 243 -16.70 11.66 -5.24
CA SER A 243 -18.14 11.62 -5.51
C SER A 243 -18.88 10.96 -4.35
N LYS A 244 -19.84 11.70 -3.76
CA LYS A 244 -20.77 11.21 -2.73
C LYS A 244 -22.21 11.03 -3.23
N THR A 245 -22.49 11.46 -4.46
CA THR A 245 -23.84 11.43 -5.03
C THR A 245 -24.11 10.11 -5.76
N SER A 246 -25.34 9.63 -5.75
CA SER A 246 -25.74 8.38 -6.43
C SER A 246 -26.11 8.57 -7.91
N GLU A 247 -26.21 9.81 -8.40
CA GLU A 247 -26.57 10.12 -9.79
C GLU A 247 -25.37 10.06 -10.73
N LEU A 248 -25.17 8.91 -11.41
CA LEU A 248 -24.58 8.85 -12.76
C LEU A 248 -24.64 7.46 -13.39
N TRP A 249 -25.03 6.38 -12.70
CA TRP A 249 -24.97 5.05 -13.33
C TRP A 249 -26.18 4.12 -13.19
N LYS A 250 -27.40 4.66 -13.41
CA LYS A 250 -28.64 3.88 -13.44
C LYS A 250 -28.70 2.83 -14.58
N LYS A 251 -27.85 2.88 -15.62
CA LYS A 251 -27.91 1.91 -16.74
C LYS A 251 -27.04 0.65 -16.56
N VAL A 252 -25.86 0.71 -15.91
CA VAL A 252 -25.08 -0.50 -15.57
C VAL A 252 -25.63 -1.22 -14.34
N ALA A 253 -26.09 -0.48 -13.33
CA ALA A 253 -26.78 -1.06 -12.17
C ALA A 253 -28.08 -1.80 -12.52
N LYS A 254 -28.67 -1.58 -13.71
CA LYS A 254 -29.86 -2.32 -14.17
C LYS A 254 -29.56 -3.79 -14.52
N ARG A 255 -28.31 -4.13 -14.87
CA ARG A 255 -27.92 -5.50 -15.24
C ARG A 255 -27.24 -6.27 -14.09
N LEU A 256 -26.87 -5.57 -13.02
CA LEU A 256 -26.24 -6.16 -11.82
C LEU A 256 -27.25 -6.19 -10.66
N LYS A 257 -27.03 -7.05 -9.68
CA LYS A 257 -27.83 -7.04 -8.44
C LYS A 257 -27.77 -5.65 -7.80
N LYS A 258 -28.91 -5.15 -7.34
CA LYS A 258 -28.98 -3.87 -6.63
C LYS A 258 -28.42 -4.01 -5.20
N PRO A 259 -27.70 -3.01 -4.67
CA PRO A 259 -27.35 -2.94 -3.26
C PRO A 259 -28.58 -3.06 -2.36
N THR A 260 -28.46 -3.79 -1.25
CA THR A 260 -29.51 -3.83 -0.21
C THR A 260 -29.52 -2.54 0.61
N LYS A 261 -30.63 -2.22 1.28
CA LYS A 261 -30.72 -1.06 2.19
C LYS A 261 -29.64 -1.12 3.27
N ASP A 262 -29.45 -2.29 3.87
CA ASP A 262 -28.42 -2.53 4.87
C ASP A 262 -27.01 -2.25 4.34
N MET A 263 -26.71 -2.67 3.10
CA MET A 263 -25.42 -2.42 2.49
C MET A 263 -25.19 -0.92 2.23
N ILE A 264 -26.22 -0.21 1.78
CA ILE A 264 -26.17 1.25 1.59
C ILE A 264 -25.89 1.95 2.92
N THR A 265 -26.61 1.60 3.99
CA THR A 265 -26.40 2.18 5.33
C THR A 265 -25.03 1.84 5.89
N CYS A 266 -24.55 0.60 5.71
CA CYS A 266 -23.25 0.18 6.23
C CYS A 266 -22.08 0.90 5.52
N HIS A 267 -22.20 1.16 4.22
CA HIS A 267 -21.16 1.82 3.42
C HIS A 267 -21.25 3.35 3.43
N ASP A 268 -22.24 3.96 4.06
CA ASP A 268 -22.36 5.43 4.08
C ASP A 268 -21.03 6.11 4.52
N PRO A 269 -20.55 7.16 3.83
CA PRO A 269 -21.18 7.91 2.73
C PRO A 269 -20.84 7.43 1.31
N LYS A 270 -20.28 6.22 1.14
CA LYS A 270 -19.90 5.70 -0.18
C LYS A 270 -21.13 5.48 -1.07
N PRO A 271 -21.22 6.13 -2.24
CA PRO A 271 -22.21 5.78 -3.24
C PRO A 271 -21.76 4.49 -3.94
N ILE A 272 -22.35 3.36 -3.54
CA ILE A 272 -22.02 2.04 -4.09
C ILE A 272 -22.27 2.03 -5.61
N LEU A 273 -21.21 1.68 -6.35
CA LEU A 273 -21.25 1.43 -7.78
C LEU A 273 -21.37 -0.07 -8.07
N LEU A 274 -20.53 -0.90 -7.45
CA LEU A 274 -20.52 -2.35 -7.63
C LEU A 274 -20.70 -3.05 -6.28
N PRO A 275 -21.82 -3.76 -6.05
CA PRO A 275 -22.02 -4.57 -4.85
C PRO A 275 -21.36 -5.94 -5.00
N THR A 276 -20.03 -5.95 -5.17
CA THR A 276 -19.19 -7.10 -5.48
C THR A 276 -19.42 -8.29 -4.55
N GLY A 277 -19.66 -8.08 -3.26
CA GLY A 277 -19.94 -9.16 -2.31
C GLY A 277 -21.27 -9.90 -2.54
N LEU A 278 -22.18 -9.33 -3.35
CA LEU A 278 -23.43 -9.99 -3.77
C LEU A 278 -23.30 -10.72 -5.12
N LEU A 279 -22.20 -10.50 -5.83
CA LEU A 279 -21.92 -11.02 -7.17
C LEU A 279 -21.04 -12.28 -7.05
N LYS A 280 -21.61 -13.42 -7.44
CA LYS A 280 -21.07 -14.78 -7.21
C LYS A 280 -20.84 -15.56 -8.52
N ALA A 281 -21.16 -14.97 -9.67
CA ALA A 281 -21.09 -15.64 -10.97
C ALA A 281 -20.07 -14.93 -11.89
N PRO A 282 -19.19 -15.69 -12.60
CA PRO A 282 -19.01 -17.14 -12.51
C PRO A 282 -18.35 -17.60 -11.19
N TYR A 283 -17.72 -16.67 -10.47
CA TYR A 283 -17.13 -16.85 -9.14
C TYR A 283 -17.35 -15.58 -8.30
N ASP A 284 -16.89 -15.59 -7.05
CA ASP A 284 -16.89 -14.42 -6.18
C ASP A 284 -16.08 -13.26 -6.81
N TRP A 285 -16.69 -12.08 -6.89
CA TRP A 285 -16.03 -10.92 -7.52
C TRP A 285 -14.98 -10.25 -6.63
N GLN A 286 -15.09 -10.42 -5.30
CA GLN A 286 -14.10 -9.96 -4.33
C GLN A 286 -14.04 -10.93 -3.13
N PRO A 287 -12.87 -11.12 -2.52
CA PRO A 287 -12.72 -12.00 -1.37
C PRO A 287 -13.43 -11.42 -0.14
N GLN A 288 -13.97 -12.30 0.70
CA GLN A 288 -14.53 -11.96 2.01
C GLN A 288 -13.72 -12.56 3.16
N ILE A 289 -13.08 -13.71 2.90
CA ILE A 289 -12.17 -14.37 3.82
C ILE A 289 -10.76 -13.90 3.50
N ILE A 290 -10.16 -13.16 4.43
CA ILE A 290 -8.90 -12.47 4.21
C ILE A 290 -7.78 -13.10 5.05
N PRO A 291 -6.63 -13.48 4.46
CA PRO A 291 -5.47 -13.93 5.22
C PRO A 291 -4.78 -12.76 5.93
N THR A 292 -4.53 -12.90 7.23
CA THR A 292 -3.74 -11.95 8.03
C THR A 292 -2.58 -12.70 8.67
N HIS A 293 -1.36 -12.17 8.58
CA HIS A 293 -0.22 -12.77 9.28
C HIS A 293 0.82 -11.77 9.74
N ILE A 294 1.59 -12.17 10.74
CA ILE A 294 2.79 -11.47 11.24
C ILE A 294 3.91 -12.50 11.32
N ILE A 295 5.10 -12.12 10.86
CA ILE A 295 6.33 -12.90 11.02
C ILE A 295 7.27 -12.09 11.92
N ALA A 296 7.79 -12.70 12.97
CA ALA A 296 8.86 -12.13 13.77
C ALA A 296 10.18 -12.85 13.48
N ILE A 297 11.21 -12.07 13.19
CA ILE A 297 12.60 -12.51 13.05
C ILE A 297 13.39 -11.75 14.10
N GLY A 298 13.61 -12.38 15.25
CA GLY A 298 14.17 -11.69 16.40
C GLY A 298 13.33 -10.50 16.84
N ASN A 299 13.95 -9.33 16.91
CA ASN A 299 13.31 -8.05 17.24
C ASN A 299 12.64 -7.34 16.03
N VAL A 300 12.58 -7.98 14.86
CA VAL A 300 11.94 -7.40 13.66
C VAL A 300 10.61 -8.10 13.39
N LEU A 301 9.51 -7.35 13.44
CA LEU A 301 8.16 -7.81 13.13
C LEU A 301 7.77 -7.32 11.74
N ILE A 302 7.52 -8.26 10.83
CA ILE A 302 7.02 -8.01 9.48
C ILE A 302 5.51 -8.28 9.46
N VAL A 303 4.74 -7.23 9.24
CA VAL A 303 3.28 -7.25 9.25
C VAL A 303 2.79 -7.28 7.80
N ALA A 304 2.23 -8.40 7.39
CA ALA A 304 1.77 -8.60 6.02
C ALA A 304 0.33 -8.16 5.86
N LEU A 305 0.09 -7.14 5.03
CA LEU A 305 -1.22 -6.55 4.79
C LEU A 305 -1.78 -7.04 3.44
N PRO A 306 -3.03 -7.56 3.41
CA PRO A 306 -3.67 -8.14 2.22
C PRO A 306 -4.39 -7.10 1.35
N ALA A 307 -3.94 -5.85 1.39
CA ALA A 307 -4.54 -4.71 0.72
C ALA A 307 -3.55 -3.54 0.64
N GLU A 308 -3.93 -2.49 -0.07
CA GLU A 308 -3.20 -1.22 -0.16
C GLU A 308 -3.67 -0.25 0.93
N PHE A 309 -2.91 -0.17 2.02
CA PHE A 309 -3.21 0.75 3.11
C PHE A 309 -2.69 2.16 2.77
N THR A 310 -3.51 3.18 3.00
CA THR A 310 -3.05 4.57 2.94
C THR A 310 -2.03 4.85 4.03
N THR A 311 -1.27 5.92 3.86
CA THR A 311 -0.19 6.35 4.77
C THR A 311 -0.64 6.33 6.22
N MET A 312 -1.77 6.97 6.55
CA MET A 312 -2.23 7.03 7.93
C MET A 312 -2.83 5.71 8.41
N ALA A 313 -3.50 4.96 7.53
CA ALA A 313 -4.01 3.64 7.87
C ALA A 313 -2.89 2.66 8.26
N GLY A 314 -1.80 2.63 7.48
CA GLY A 314 -0.64 1.80 7.79
C GLY A 314 0.10 2.26 9.05
N ARG A 315 0.19 3.58 9.30
CA ARG A 315 0.74 4.12 10.56
C ARG A 315 -0.04 3.65 11.78
N ARG A 316 -1.38 3.69 11.74
CA ARG A 316 -2.25 3.20 12.83
C ARG A 316 -2.09 1.69 13.07
N ILE A 317 -1.91 0.89 12.01
CA ILE A 317 -1.57 -0.53 12.18
C ILE A 317 -0.21 -0.69 12.85
N ARG A 318 0.81 0.04 12.38
CA ARG A 318 2.16 -0.01 12.96
C ARG A 318 2.15 0.36 14.44
N GLU A 319 1.42 1.40 14.84
CA GLU A 319 1.27 1.81 16.24
C GLU A 319 0.64 0.70 17.10
N VAL A 320 -0.41 0.04 16.60
CA VAL A 320 -1.05 -1.10 17.30
C VAL A 320 -0.05 -2.25 17.51
N ILE A 321 0.72 -2.60 16.49
CA ILE A 321 1.71 -3.67 16.59
C ILE A 321 2.86 -3.27 17.52
N ALA A 322 3.35 -2.04 17.43
CA ALA A 322 4.43 -1.53 18.28
C ALA A 322 4.03 -1.51 19.77
N ALA A 323 2.77 -1.18 20.07
CA ALA A 323 2.26 -1.21 21.44
C ALA A 323 2.30 -2.64 22.01
N GLU A 324 1.88 -3.64 21.24
CA GLU A 324 1.92 -5.04 21.69
C GLU A 324 3.35 -5.59 21.75
N SER A 325 4.19 -5.28 20.76
CA SER A 325 5.56 -5.78 20.70
C SER A 325 6.48 -5.19 21.77
N SER A 326 6.15 -4.01 22.32
CA SER A 326 6.90 -3.43 23.46
C SER A 326 7.05 -4.37 24.66
N LYS A 327 6.16 -5.38 24.78
CA LYS A 327 6.21 -6.44 25.79
C LYS A 327 7.38 -7.41 25.63
N LEU A 328 7.92 -7.56 24.41
CA LEU A 328 9.09 -8.41 24.13
C LEU A 328 10.42 -7.77 24.57
N GLY A 329 10.40 -6.48 24.91
CA GLY A 329 11.59 -5.72 25.27
C GLY A 329 11.77 -4.44 24.44
N PRO A 330 12.84 -3.68 24.70
CA PRO A 330 13.16 -2.49 23.93
C PRO A 330 13.66 -2.84 22.52
N ASN A 331 13.62 -1.86 21.61
CA ASN A 331 14.22 -1.93 20.26
C ASN A 331 13.56 -2.92 19.28
N ASN A 332 12.23 -3.06 19.32
CA ASN A 332 11.51 -3.79 18.29
C ASN A 332 11.23 -2.90 17.06
N HIS A 333 11.38 -3.49 15.87
CA HIS A 333 11.14 -2.82 14.59
C HIS A 333 9.91 -3.39 13.91
N VAL A 334 8.96 -2.53 13.56
CA VAL A 334 7.73 -2.94 12.87
C VAL A 334 7.77 -2.50 11.42
N ILE A 335 7.98 -3.47 10.54
CA ILE A 335 7.99 -3.29 9.09
C ILE A 335 6.62 -3.69 8.54
N ILE A 336 6.02 -2.82 7.75
CA ILE A 336 4.77 -3.12 7.04
C ILE A 336 5.12 -3.57 5.62
N THR A 337 4.50 -4.66 5.17
CA THR A 337 4.54 -5.11 3.78
C THR A 337 3.11 -5.26 3.28
N SER A 338 2.74 -4.52 2.25
CA SER A 338 1.41 -4.58 1.62
C SER A 338 1.33 -5.65 0.53
N LEU A 339 0.13 -5.79 -0.05
CA LEU A 339 -0.12 -6.65 -1.22
C LEU A 339 0.31 -8.11 -1.01
N THR A 340 0.09 -8.63 0.21
CA THR A 340 0.58 -9.94 0.62
C THR A 340 -0.56 -10.97 0.74
N ASN A 341 -0.34 -12.17 0.20
CA ASN A 341 -1.23 -13.35 0.18
C ASN A 341 -2.52 -13.21 -0.66
N GLU A 342 -3.26 -12.10 -0.53
CA GLU A 342 -4.54 -11.84 -1.20
C GLU A 342 -4.66 -10.33 -1.52
N TYR A 343 -5.56 -9.96 -2.42
CA TYR A 343 -5.85 -8.57 -2.76
C TYR A 343 -7.28 -8.14 -2.41
N ALA A 344 -7.43 -7.39 -1.32
CA ALA A 344 -8.69 -6.81 -0.87
C ALA A 344 -8.80 -5.29 -1.17
N SER A 345 -8.25 -4.85 -2.31
CA SER A 345 -8.27 -3.44 -2.73
C SER A 345 -7.57 -2.50 -1.74
N TYR A 346 -8.22 -1.41 -1.30
CA TYR A 346 -7.61 -0.37 -0.48
C TYR A 346 -8.11 -0.39 0.96
N VAL A 347 -7.35 0.24 1.86
CA VAL A 347 -7.79 0.51 3.24
C VAL A 347 -7.41 1.95 3.60
N THR A 348 -8.43 2.78 3.80
CA THR A 348 -8.29 4.14 4.32
C THR A 348 -8.56 4.21 5.83
N THR A 349 -8.19 5.32 6.47
CA THR A 349 -8.78 5.66 7.78
C THR A 349 -10.28 5.94 7.65
N TYR A 350 -11.00 5.97 8.78
CA TYR A 350 -12.41 6.35 8.79
C TYR A 350 -12.59 7.77 8.23
N GLU A 351 -11.67 8.67 8.59
CA GLU A 351 -11.66 10.08 8.20
C GLU A 351 -11.41 10.25 6.70
N GLU A 352 -10.39 9.57 6.16
CA GLU A 352 -10.10 9.53 4.73
C GLU A 352 -11.25 8.90 3.92
N TYR A 353 -11.90 7.86 4.47
CA TYR A 353 -13.06 7.23 3.84
C TYR A 353 -14.18 8.23 3.57
N GLN A 354 -14.37 9.22 4.46
CA GLN A 354 -15.40 10.25 4.30
C GLN A 354 -15.19 11.11 3.06
N ALA A 355 -13.96 11.23 2.55
CA ALA A 355 -13.69 12.00 1.33
C ALA A 355 -14.24 11.30 0.09
N GLN A 356 -14.30 9.97 0.07
CA GLN A 356 -14.65 9.15 -1.10
C GLN A 356 -13.82 9.48 -2.35
N ARG A 357 -12.53 9.74 -2.16
CA ARG A 357 -11.53 9.63 -3.24
C ARG A 357 -11.33 8.16 -3.65
N TYR A 358 -10.47 7.89 -4.62
CA TYR A 358 -10.30 6.52 -5.17
C TYR A 358 -10.05 5.47 -4.08
N GLU A 359 -9.16 5.75 -3.12
CA GLU A 359 -8.81 4.82 -2.05
C GLU A 359 -10.01 4.56 -1.11
N GLY A 360 -10.78 5.60 -0.79
CA GLY A 360 -11.98 5.49 0.07
C GLY A 360 -13.13 4.75 -0.63
N ALA A 361 -13.32 4.98 -1.93
CA ALA A 361 -14.27 4.25 -2.75
C ALA A 361 -13.87 2.77 -2.92
N SER A 362 -12.56 2.49 -2.88
CA SER A 362 -11.98 1.16 -3.00
C SER A 362 -11.72 0.47 -1.65
N THR A 363 -12.15 1.07 -0.54
CA THR A 363 -12.14 0.45 0.79
C THR A 363 -13.36 -0.45 0.95
N ILE A 364 -13.22 -1.71 0.54
CA ILE A 364 -14.37 -2.54 0.15
C ILE A 364 -15.23 -3.04 1.31
N PHE A 365 -14.74 -3.07 2.55
CA PHE A 365 -15.53 -3.52 3.71
C PHE A 365 -16.14 -2.37 4.52
N GLY A 366 -16.23 -1.17 3.93
CA GLY A 366 -16.89 -0.01 4.55
C GLY A 366 -15.98 0.88 5.41
N PRO A 367 -16.54 1.89 6.08
CA PRO A 367 -15.77 2.91 6.80
C PRO A 367 -14.95 2.38 7.98
N HIS A 368 -15.34 1.21 8.53
CA HIS A 368 -14.66 0.60 9.68
C HIS A 368 -13.68 -0.52 9.30
N THR A 369 -13.30 -0.61 8.03
CA THR A 369 -12.34 -1.62 7.54
C THR A 369 -11.02 -1.58 8.30
N LEU A 370 -10.44 -0.39 8.49
CA LEU A 370 -9.19 -0.23 9.24
C LEU A 370 -9.32 -0.66 10.69
N GLU A 371 -10.44 -0.34 11.35
CA GLU A 371 -10.66 -0.71 12.75
C GLU A 371 -10.78 -2.22 12.93
N ALA A 372 -11.44 -2.93 12.00
CA ALA A 372 -11.41 -4.40 11.96
C ALA A 372 -9.99 -4.94 11.82
N TYR A 373 -9.19 -4.39 10.90
CA TYR A 373 -7.80 -4.81 10.75
C TYR A 373 -6.98 -4.52 12.01
N LYS A 374 -7.13 -3.36 12.65
CA LYS A 374 -6.45 -3.05 13.92
C LYS A 374 -6.77 -4.09 14.99
N LEU A 375 -8.04 -4.44 15.17
CA LEU A 375 -8.45 -5.48 16.14
C LEU A 375 -7.83 -6.84 15.80
N GLN A 376 -7.87 -7.23 14.52
CA GLN A 376 -7.33 -8.51 14.07
C GLN A 376 -5.80 -8.57 14.24
N TYR A 377 -5.07 -7.56 13.79
CA TYR A 377 -3.61 -7.51 13.94
C TYR A 377 -3.18 -7.33 15.40
N GLN A 378 -3.94 -6.62 16.23
CA GLN A 378 -3.70 -6.58 17.68
C GLN A 378 -3.85 -7.97 18.31
N LYS A 379 -4.90 -8.72 17.94
CA LYS A 379 -5.12 -10.09 18.41
C LYS A 379 -3.94 -10.99 18.01
N LEU A 380 -3.52 -10.91 16.75
CA LEU A 380 -2.37 -11.67 16.27
C LEU A 380 -1.08 -11.29 17.00
N ALA A 381 -0.81 -10.00 17.14
CA ALA A 381 0.38 -9.52 17.85
C ALA A 381 0.38 -9.98 19.31
N LYS A 382 -0.74 -9.83 20.04
CA LYS A 382 -0.88 -10.34 21.41
C LYS A 382 -0.53 -11.81 21.51
N ALA A 383 -1.08 -12.65 20.63
CA ALA A 383 -0.83 -14.08 20.64
C ALA A 383 0.61 -14.44 20.22
N LEU A 384 1.25 -13.62 19.37
CA LEU A 384 2.64 -13.83 18.95
C LEU A 384 3.66 -13.47 20.05
N VAL A 385 3.33 -12.48 20.89
CA VAL A 385 4.23 -11.93 21.91
C VAL A 385 3.95 -12.41 23.33
N SER A 386 2.89 -13.20 23.51
CA SER A 386 2.62 -13.93 24.75
C SER A 386 3.41 -15.23 24.76
#